data_AF-A0A0Q0WFT5-F1
#
_entry.id   AF-A0A0Q0WFT5-F1
#
_cell.length_a   1.000
_cell.length_b   1.000
_cell.length_c   1.000
_cell.angle_alpha   90.00
_cell.angle_beta   90.00
_cell.angle_gamma   90.00
#
_symmetry.space_group_name_H-M   'P 1'
#
loop_
_entity.id
_entity.type
_entity.pdbx_description
1 polymer ?
#
loop_
_entity_poly.entity_id
_entity_poly.type
_entity_poly.pdbx_seq_one_letter_code
_entity_poly.pdbx_strand_id
1 'polypeptide(L)'
;QARNLASACSIYERMIADQDCSIILCLAGSLFSAGLKNAVRDLVRYRMVDAIVSTGAIIVDQDFFEALGFKHYRGTQFIDDELLRKNMIDRIYDTFIDEEELRVCDMTVAAIADALPPRPYSSREFIREMGRYLDREGKGEDSLIRECHRRAVPIFVPAFSDCSAGFGLIAHQHKRGKEKVVSIDSARDFLELTRIKVEAGQTGLVMIGGGVPKNFAQDIVVAADILKENPSMHRYAIQITVADERDGALSGSTLKEAHSWGKVDDVYEQMVYAEATIAFPLLASYVYHRGGWKERKPKAYADILEEGRE
;
A
#
# COMPACT_ATOMS: atom_id res chain seq x y z
N GLN A 1 -19.77 -16.57 0.72
CA GLN A 1 -19.01 -15.30 0.65
C GLN A 1 -19.74 -14.12 1.29
N ALA A 2 -21.03 -13.87 1.04
CA ALA A 2 -21.75 -12.79 1.74
C ALA A 2 -21.65 -12.84 3.29
N ARG A 3 -21.80 -14.03 3.89
CA ARG A 3 -21.58 -14.23 5.34
C ARG A 3 -20.13 -13.95 5.76
N ASN A 4 -19.16 -14.38 4.96
CA ASN A 4 -17.74 -14.11 5.22
C ASN A 4 -17.44 -12.60 5.16
N LEU A 5 -18.02 -11.88 4.20
CA LEU A 5 -17.90 -10.42 4.14
C LEU A 5 -18.53 -9.76 5.37
N ALA A 6 -19.69 -10.21 5.84
CA ALA A 6 -20.30 -9.71 7.06
C ALA A 6 -19.44 -9.98 8.32
N SER A 7 -18.81 -11.16 8.40
CA SER A 7 -17.83 -11.48 9.45
C SER A 7 -16.62 -10.56 9.37
N ALA A 8 -16.06 -10.35 8.18
CA ALA A 8 -14.95 -9.43 7.96
C ALA A 8 -15.30 -8.00 8.39
N CYS A 9 -16.49 -7.49 8.03
CA CYS A 9 -16.99 -6.20 8.51
C CYS A 9 -17.03 -6.12 10.04
N SER A 10 -17.49 -7.18 10.70
CA SER A 10 -17.56 -7.24 12.15
C SER A 10 -16.18 -7.30 12.81
N ILE A 11 -15.21 -7.98 12.19
CA ILE A 11 -13.82 -8.03 12.65
C ILE A 11 -13.16 -6.66 12.48
N TYR A 12 -13.35 -6.00 11.33
CA TYR A 12 -12.73 -4.70 11.08
C TYR A 12 -13.26 -3.63 12.04
N GLU A 13 -14.56 -3.64 12.34
CA GLU A 13 -15.14 -2.78 13.37
C GLU A 13 -14.52 -3.02 14.75
N ARG A 14 -14.22 -4.28 15.11
CA ARG A 14 -13.48 -4.59 16.35
C ARG A 14 -12.06 -4.04 16.33
N MET A 15 -11.34 -4.16 15.20
CA MET A 15 -10.00 -3.56 15.05
C MET A 15 -10.05 -2.05 15.29
N ILE A 16 -11.06 -1.38 14.72
CA ILE A 16 -11.24 0.07 14.82
C ILE A 16 -11.59 0.48 16.26
N ALA A 17 -12.45 -0.27 16.93
CA ALA A 17 -12.84 0.00 18.31
C ALA A 17 -11.71 -0.26 19.33
N ASP A 18 -10.80 -1.19 19.04
CA ASP A 18 -9.62 -1.50 19.86
C ASP A 18 -8.59 -0.36 19.79
N GLN A 19 -8.45 0.41 20.87
CA GLN A 19 -7.59 1.59 20.95
C GLN A 19 -6.08 1.23 21.00
N ASP A 20 -5.78 0.01 21.43
CA ASP A 20 -4.43 -0.52 21.53
C ASP A 20 -3.99 -1.19 20.21
N CYS A 21 -4.90 -1.33 19.25
CA CYS A 21 -4.64 -1.95 17.95
C CYS A 21 -4.31 -0.90 16.87
N SER A 22 -3.19 -1.11 16.18
CA SER A 22 -2.83 -0.38 14.96
C SER A 22 -3.12 -1.19 13.71
N ILE A 23 -3.66 -0.53 12.69
CA ILE A 23 -4.21 -1.18 11.51
C ILE A 23 -3.28 -0.99 10.31
N ILE A 24 -2.80 -2.10 9.76
CA ILE A 24 -1.99 -2.12 8.54
C ILE A 24 -2.88 -2.53 7.36
N LEU A 25 -2.99 -1.66 6.37
CA LEU A 25 -3.72 -1.90 5.14
C LEU A 25 -2.76 -2.40 4.05
N CYS A 26 -3.01 -3.59 3.52
CA CYS A 26 -2.25 -4.16 2.40
C CYS A 26 -3.05 -4.01 1.11
N LEU A 27 -2.43 -3.43 0.07
CA LEU A 27 -3.09 -3.13 -1.20
C LEU A 27 -2.33 -3.73 -2.37
N ALA A 28 -2.97 -4.67 -3.08
CA ALA A 28 -2.49 -5.24 -4.33
C ALA A 28 -3.60 -5.29 -5.39
N GLY A 29 -3.19 -5.39 -6.67
CA GLY A 29 -4.08 -5.34 -7.82
C GLY A 29 -4.23 -3.93 -8.40
N SER A 30 -5.30 -3.71 -9.18
CA SER A 30 -5.53 -2.45 -9.90
C SER A 30 -6.65 -1.61 -9.26
N LEU A 31 -6.53 -1.41 -7.95
CA LEU A 31 -7.64 -0.91 -7.12
C LEU A 31 -8.03 0.54 -7.45
N PHE A 32 -7.06 1.41 -7.75
CA PHE A 32 -7.33 2.83 -7.95
C PHE A 32 -7.82 3.09 -9.38
N SER A 33 -7.24 2.41 -10.37
CA SER A 33 -7.79 2.35 -11.73
C SER A 33 -9.24 1.84 -11.74
N ALA A 34 -9.59 0.91 -10.83
CA ALA A 34 -10.95 0.42 -10.66
C ALA A 34 -11.87 1.35 -9.82
N GLY A 35 -11.41 2.55 -9.45
CA GLY A 35 -12.21 3.57 -8.76
C GLY A 35 -12.24 3.46 -7.23
N LEU A 36 -11.41 2.62 -6.61
CA LEU A 36 -11.41 2.41 -5.14
C LEU A 36 -10.53 3.41 -4.37
N LYS A 37 -9.84 4.33 -5.07
CA LYS A 37 -8.91 5.31 -4.47
C LYS A 37 -9.55 6.09 -3.32
N ASN A 38 -10.75 6.63 -3.54
CA ASN A 38 -11.43 7.46 -2.54
C ASN A 38 -11.81 6.67 -1.28
N ALA A 39 -12.17 5.38 -1.41
CA ALA A 39 -12.44 4.55 -0.24
C ALA A 39 -11.17 4.39 0.62
N VAL A 40 -10.01 4.13 0.01
CA VAL A 40 -8.73 4.05 0.75
C VAL A 40 -8.36 5.40 1.38
N ARG A 41 -8.53 6.50 0.64
CA ARG A 41 -8.29 7.85 1.17
C ARG A 41 -9.18 8.18 2.36
N ASP A 42 -10.44 7.79 2.31
CA ASP A 42 -11.36 7.98 3.43
C ASP A 42 -10.96 7.13 4.63
N LEU A 43 -10.50 5.89 4.44
CA LEU A 43 -9.94 5.10 5.54
C LEU A 43 -8.78 5.82 6.25
N VAL A 44 -7.88 6.45 5.49
CA VAL A 44 -6.80 7.27 6.05
C VAL A 44 -7.33 8.54 6.73
N ARG A 45 -8.25 9.26 6.06
CA ARG A 45 -8.81 10.52 6.58
C ARG A 45 -9.52 10.36 7.92
N TYR A 46 -10.19 9.25 8.07
CA TYR A 46 -10.97 8.94 9.25
C TYR A 46 -10.20 8.08 10.26
N ARG A 47 -8.89 7.87 10.09
CA ARG A 47 -8.01 7.15 11.04
C ARG A 47 -8.40 5.68 11.23
N MET A 48 -8.91 5.07 10.16
CA MET A 48 -9.22 3.63 10.11
C MET A 48 -8.02 2.79 9.65
N VAL A 49 -6.90 3.44 9.28
CA VAL A 49 -5.64 2.82 8.86
C VAL A 49 -4.48 3.63 9.43
N ASP A 50 -3.46 2.96 9.92
CA ASP A 50 -2.31 3.57 10.60
C ASP A 50 -0.99 3.37 9.83
N ALA A 51 -0.90 2.36 8.95
CA ALA A 51 0.18 2.17 7.99
C ALA A 51 -0.33 1.45 6.73
N ILE A 52 0.34 1.66 5.59
CA ILE A 52 -0.01 1.03 4.32
C ILE A 52 1.18 0.25 3.78
N VAL A 53 0.95 -0.97 3.31
CA VAL A 53 1.89 -1.71 2.46
C VAL A 53 1.22 -1.92 1.10
N SER A 54 1.89 -1.58 0.01
CA SER A 54 1.28 -1.64 -1.32
C SER A 54 2.26 -2.04 -2.42
N THR A 55 1.73 -2.27 -3.63
CA THR A 55 2.52 -2.42 -4.84
C THR A 55 2.87 -1.04 -5.43
N GLY A 56 3.94 -0.99 -6.22
CA GLY A 56 4.35 0.23 -6.91
C GLY A 56 3.28 0.73 -7.87
N ALA A 57 2.60 -0.18 -8.57
CA ALA A 57 1.55 0.17 -9.52
C ALA A 57 0.38 0.97 -8.89
N ILE A 58 -0.04 0.64 -7.67
CA ILE A 58 -1.12 1.38 -6.99
C ILE A 58 -0.64 2.77 -6.56
N ILE A 59 0.57 2.85 -6.00
CA ILE A 59 1.08 4.08 -5.40
C ILE A 59 1.61 5.06 -6.46
N VAL A 60 2.31 4.56 -7.48
CA VAL A 60 2.99 5.41 -8.47
C VAL A 60 2.14 5.51 -9.73
N ASP A 61 1.89 4.39 -10.40
CA ASP A 61 1.25 4.37 -11.73
C ASP A 61 -0.22 4.80 -11.65
N GLN A 62 -0.87 4.60 -10.50
CA GLN A 62 -2.27 4.96 -10.30
C GLN A 62 -2.47 6.23 -9.46
N ASP A 63 -1.90 6.32 -8.25
CA ASP A 63 -2.09 7.50 -7.39
C ASP A 63 -1.22 8.69 -7.80
N PHE A 64 0.11 8.52 -7.84
CA PHE A 64 1.02 9.63 -8.14
C PHE A 64 0.80 10.17 -9.56
N PHE A 65 0.61 9.28 -10.53
CA PHE A 65 0.27 9.64 -11.91
C PHE A 65 -0.96 10.54 -11.98
N GLU A 66 -2.08 10.16 -11.36
CA GLU A 66 -3.28 11.00 -11.31
C GLU A 66 -3.05 12.29 -10.52
N ALA A 67 -2.24 12.22 -9.45
CA ALA A 67 -1.87 13.38 -8.66
C ALA A 67 -1.10 14.43 -9.46
N LEU A 68 -0.33 14.02 -10.47
CA LEU A 68 0.37 14.93 -11.39
C LEU A 68 -0.56 15.66 -12.36
N GLY A 69 -1.83 15.22 -12.46
CA GLY A 69 -2.88 15.80 -13.29
C GLY A 69 -3.42 14.88 -14.38
N PHE A 70 -2.82 13.70 -14.56
CA PHE A 70 -3.18 12.75 -15.60
C PHE A 70 -4.40 11.90 -15.24
N LYS A 71 -4.85 11.04 -16.15
CA LYS A 71 -6.09 10.27 -15.99
C LYS A 71 -5.96 8.84 -16.46
N HIS A 72 -6.63 7.94 -15.74
CA HIS A 72 -7.01 6.64 -16.25
C HIS A 72 -8.36 6.74 -16.97
N TYR A 73 -8.50 5.99 -18.07
CA TYR A 73 -9.70 6.02 -18.88
C TYR A 73 -10.38 4.66 -18.86
N ARG A 74 -11.70 4.64 -18.66
CA ARG A 74 -12.47 3.41 -18.79
C ARG A 74 -12.50 2.99 -20.26
N GLY A 75 -12.01 1.78 -20.53
CA GLY A 75 -11.94 1.16 -21.84
C GLY A 75 -12.70 -0.18 -21.88
N THR A 76 -12.13 -1.15 -22.57
CA THR A 76 -12.66 -2.51 -22.69
C THR A 76 -11.53 -3.51 -22.85
N GLN A 77 -11.71 -4.72 -22.31
CA GLN A 77 -10.75 -5.82 -22.46
C GLN A 77 -10.76 -6.47 -23.86
N PHE A 78 -11.75 -6.14 -24.69
CA PHE A 78 -11.96 -6.76 -26.01
C PHE A 78 -11.36 -5.97 -27.17
N ILE A 79 -10.59 -4.91 -26.88
CA ILE A 79 -9.91 -4.12 -27.89
C ILE A 79 -8.64 -4.84 -28.39
N ASP A 80 -8.23 -4.56 -29.64
CA ASP A 80 -6.99 -5.08 -30.20
C ASP A 80 -5.78 -4.43 -29.51
N ASP A 81 -4.98 -5.23 -28.81
CA ASP A 81 -3.79 -4.75 -28.09
C ASP A 81 -2.70 -4.23 -29.05
N GLU A 82 -2.66 -4.69 -30.32
CA GLU A 82 -1.75 -4.14 -31.32
C GLU A 82 -2.14 -2.71 -31.72
N LEU A 83 -3.45 -2.42 -31.77
CA LEU A 83 -3.94 -1.06 -31.99
C LEU A 83 -3.58 -0.16 -30.81
N LEU A 84 -3.79 -0.63 -29.57
CA LEU A 84 -3.39 0.10 -28.37
C LEU A 84 -1.89 0.42 -28.39
N ARG A 85 -1.05 -0.58 -28.67
CA ARG A 85 0.40 -0.44 -28.73
C ARG A 85 0.86 0.57 -29.76
N LYS A 86 0.28 0.54 -30.97
CA LYS A 86 0.58 1.51 -32.05
C LYS A 86 0.24 2.94 -31.68
N ASN A 87 -0.75 3.13 -30.80
CA ASN A 87 -1.17 4.44 -30.32
C ASN A 87 -0.57 4.81 -28.96
N MET A 88 0.41 4.04 -28.45
CA MET A 88 1.05 4.31 -27.16
C MET A 88 0.03 4.35 -26.00
N ILE A 89 -0.91 3.42 -26.02
CA ILE A 89 -1.89 3.23 -24.95
C ILE A 89 -1.59 1.88 -24.29
N ASP A 90 -1.40 1.89 -22.98
CA ASP A 90 -1.32 0.66 -22.21
C ASP A 90 -2.67 0.34 -21.57
N ARG A 91 -2.90 -0.94 -21.27
CA ARG A 91 -4.17 -1.42 -20.72
C ARG A 91 -3.96 -2.23 -19.45
N ILE A 92 -4.73 -1.85 -18.44
CA ILE A 92 -4.89 -2.56 -17.17
C ILE A 92 -6.31 -3.14 -17.18
N TYR A 93 -6.45 -4.40 -17.62
CA TYR A 93 -7.75 -5.05 -17.82
C TYR A 93 -8.69 -4.24 -18.73
N ASP A 94 -9.68 -3.52 -18.21
CA ASP A 94 -10.61 -2.68 -18.97
C ASP A 94 -10.34 -1.18 -18.76
N THR A 95 -9.17 -0.82 -18.26
CA THR A 95 -8.73 0.56 -18.04
C THR A 95 -7.53 0.88 -18.93
N PHE A 96 -7.51 2.07 -19.53
CA PHE A 96 -6.44 2.55 -20.40
C PHE A 96 -5.63 3.65 -19.74
N ILE A 97 -4.35 3.72 -20.07
CA ILE A 97 -3.39 4.74 -19.65
C ILE A 97 -2.57 5.20 -20.86
N ASP A 98 -2.27 6.50 -20.91
CA ASP A 98 -1.43 7.09 -21.95
C ASP A 98 0.06 6.93 -21.56
N GLU A 99 0.84 6.23 -22.38
CA GLU A 99 2.26 5.93 -22.14
C GLU A 99 3.12 7.21 -22.22
N GLU A 100 2.73 8.23 -22.98
CA GLU A 100 3.46 9.50 -23.01
C GLU A 100 3.28 10.26 -21.70
N GLU A 101 2.07 10.26 -21.14
CA GLU A 101 1.82 10.80 -19.79
C GLU A 101 2.58 10.00 -18.73
N LEU A 102 2.64 8.66 -18.88
CA LEU A 102 3.33 7.79 -17.92
C LEU A 102 4.84 8.10 -17.89
N ARG A 103 5.45 8.39 -19.04
CA ARG A 103 6.85 8.86 -19.11
C ARG A 103 7.06 10.18 -18.39
N VAL A 104 6.08 11.07 -18.36
CA VAL A 104 6.17 12.30 -17.55
C VAL A 104 6.17 11.95 -16.06
N CYS A 105 5.40 10.95 -15.63
CA CYS A 105 5.44 10.42 -14.27
C CYS A 105 6.83 9.86 -13.94
N ASP A 106 7.38 8.99 -14.79
CA ASP A 106 8.72 8.39 -14.63
C ASP A 106 9.80 9.47 -14.47
N MET A 107 9.81 10.46 -15.37
CA MET A 107 10.80 11.53 -15.34
C MET A 107 10.59 12.51 -14.18
N THR A 108 9.37 12.62 -13.65
CA THR A 108 9.12 13.34 -12.40
C THR A 108 9.75 12.62 -11.22
N VAL A 109 9.66 11.29 -11.17
CA VAL A 109 10.38 10.48 -10.16
C VAL A 109 11.89 10.67 -10.28
N ALA A 110 12.44 10.67 -11.51
CA ALA A 110 13.86 10.96 -11.74
C ALA A 110 14.26 12.35 -11.21
N ALA A 111 13.44 13.37 -11.45
CA ALA A 111 13.69 14.73 -10.97
C ALA A 111 13.67 14.82 -9.43
N ILE A 112 12.77 14.10 -8.76
CA ILE A 112 12.76 13.99 -7.30
C ILE A 112 14.06 13.32 -6.82
N ALA A 113 14.46 12.19 -7.43
CA ALA A 113 15.70 11.50 -7.07
C ALA A 113 16.95 12.38 -7.29
N ASP A 114 17.01 13.13 -8.39
CA ASP A 114 18.09 14.06 -8.70
C ASP A 114 18.25 15.18 -7.65
N ALA A 115 17.15 15.58 -6.99
CA ALA A 115 17.14 16.63 -5.98
C ALA A 115 17.51 16.13 -4.57
N LEU A 116 17.57 14.82 -4.35
CA LEU A 116 17.85 14.23 -3.03
C LEU A 116 19.35 13.97 -2.82
N PRO A 117 19.84 14.04 -1.57
CA PRO A 117 21.19 13.59 -1.24
C PRO A 117 21.43 12.13 -1.68
N PRO A 118 22.55 11.80 -2.34
CA PRO A 118 22.77 10.47 -2.90
C PRO A 118 23.16 9.46 -1.83
N ARG A 119 22.15 8.74 -1.33
CA ARG A 119 22.25 7.66 -0.36
C ARG A 119 21.13 6.63 -0.61
N PRO A 120 21.15 5.48 0.07
CA PRO A 120 20.00 4.60 0.12
C PRO A 120 18.83 5.24 0.91
N TYR A 121 17.63 5.11 0.36
CA TYR A 121 16.34 5.50 0.95
C TYR A 121 15.43 4.28 1.05
N SER A 122 14.62 4.17 2.09
CA SER A 122 13.49 3.23 2.05
C SER A 122 12.43 3.72 1.05
N SER A 123 11.54 2.85 0.57
CA SER A 123 10.42 3.29 -0.29
C SER A 123 9.53 4.29 0.45
N ARG A 124 9.32 4.10 1.76
CA ARG A 124 8.59 5.05 2.62
C ARG A 124 9.20 6.45 2.59
N GLU A 125 10.53 6.55 2.73
CA GLU A 125 11.21 7.84 2.66
C GLU A 125 10.98 8.51 1.31
N PHE A 126 11.15 7.76 0.23
CA PHE A 126 11.01 8.30 -1.13
C PHE A 126 9.56 8.73 -1.42
N ILE A 127 8.57 7.91 -1.05
CA ILE A 127 7.14 8.23 -1.22
C ILE A 127 6.75 9.48 -0.43
N ARG A 128 7.37 9.71 0.74
CA ARG A 128 7.16 10.95 1.47
C ARG A 128 7.71 12.17 0.71
N GLU A 129 8.86 12.04 0.06
CA GLU A 129 9.39 13.10 -0.81
C GLU A 129 8.50 13.34 -2.05
N MET A 130 7.84 12.30 -2.57
CA MET A 130 6.77 12.46 -3.58
C MET A 130 5.59 13.26 -3.02
N GLY A 131 5.16 12.99 -1.77
CA GLY A 131 4.13 13.78 -1.09
C GLY A 131 4.52 15.25 -0.90
N ARG A 132 5.76 15.52 -0.49
CA ARG A 132 6.32 16.89 -0.38
C ARG A 132 6.37 17.60 -1.72
N TYR A 133 6.76 16.88 -2.77
CA TYR A 133 6.72 17.38 -4.15
C TYR A 133 5.30 17.82 -4.54
N LEU A 134 4.29 16.96 -4.33
CA LEU A 134 2.90 17.30 -4.64
C LEU A 134 2.41 18.56 -3.89
N ASP A 135 2.76 18.68 -2.60
CA ASP A 135 2.40 19.87 -1.83
C ASP A 135 3.09 21.14 -2.34
N ARG A 136 4.37 21.07 -2.68
CA ARG A 136 5.13 22.21 -3.23
C ARG A 136 4.59 22.67 -4.58
N GLU A 137 4.25 21.73 -5.46
CA GLU A 137 3.72 22.04 -6.80
C GLU A 137 2.23 22.38 -6.79
N GLY A 138 1.56 22.32 -5.64
CA GLY A 138 0.12 22.59 -5.53
C GLY A 138 -0.77 21.54 -6.22
N LYS A 139 -0.28 20.30 -6.34
CA LYS A 139 -0.93 19.19 -7.06
C LYS A 139 -1.51 18.13 -6.12
N GLY A 140 -2.25 17.16 -6.67
CA GLY A 140 -2.69 15.96 -5.95
C GLY A 140 -3.70 16.19 -4.83
N GLU A 141 -4.68 17.09 -4.98
CA GLU A 141 -5.77 17.26 -3.99
C GLU A 141 -6.53 15.95 -3.71
N ASP A 142 -6.62 15.08 -4.71
CA ASP A 142 -7.26 13.78 -4.63
C ASP A 142 -6.28 12.58 -4.45
N SER A 143 -5.02 12.85 -4.14
CA SER A 143 -3.98 11.82 -3.94
C SER A 143 -4.03 11.16 -2.56
N LEU A 144 -3.78 9.85 -2.52
CA LEU A 144 -3.51 9.09 -1.32
C LEU A 144 -2.13 9.42 -0.74
N ILE A 145 -1.08 9.50 -1.57
CA ILE A 145 0.28 9.85 -1.12
C ILE A 145 0.26 11.17 -0.38
N ARG A 146 -0.37 12.20 -0.95
CA ARG A 146 -0.47 13.52 -0.32
C ARG A 146 -1.27 13.50 0.97
N GLU A 147 -2.38 12.74 1.01
CA GLU A 147 -3.19 12.59 2.23
C GLU A 147 -2.38 11.90 3.35
N CYS A 148 -1.65 10.84 3.01
CA CYS A 148 -0.80 10.10 3.93
C CYS A 148 0.37 10.96 4.44
N HIS A 149 1.00 11.74 3.56
CA HIS A 149 2.05 12.70 3.92
C HIS A 149 1.57 13.68 4.99
N ARG A 150 0.39 14.26 4.81
CA ARG A 150 -0.19 15.26 5.75
C ARG A 150 -0.66 14.68 7.08
N ARG A 151 -0.93 13.37 7.11
CA ARG A 151 -1.44 12.67 8.30
C ARG A 151 -0.40 11.78 8.98
N ALA A 152 0.84 11.83 8.50
CA ALA A 152 1.93 11.01 8.99
C ALA A 152 1.60 9.49 8.98
N VAL A 153 0.88 9.02 7.95
CA VAL A 153 0.64 7.60 7.70
C VAL A 153 1.70 7.09 6.72
N PRO A 154 2.60 6.17 7.12
CA PRO A 154 3.65 5.68 6.24
C PRO A 154 3.09 4.72 5.19
N ILE A 155 3.60 4.84 3.96
CA ILE A 155 3.33 3.91 2.85
C ILE A 155 4.63 3.18 2.54
N PHE A 156 4.60 1.84 2.55
CA PHE A 156 5.71 0.98 2.16
C PHE A 156 5.40 0.30 0.84
N VAL A 157 6.38 0.29 -0.07
CA VAL A 157 6.34 -0.44 -1.32
C VAL A 157 7.63 -1.24 -1.45
N PRO A 158 7.68 -2.49 -0.94
CA PRO A 158 8.94 -3.24 -0.84
C PRO A 158 9.62 -3.51 -2.19
N ALA A 159 8.82 -3.64 -3.25
CA ALA A 159 9.27 -3.76 -4.63
C ALA A 159 9.09 -2.44 -5.38
N PHE A 160 9.65 -1.33 -4.86
CA PHE A 160 9.41 0.01 -5.40
C PHE A 160 9.89 0.20 -6.84
N SER A 161 10.94 -0.51 -7.26
CA SER A 161 11.44 -0.46 -8.64
C SER A 161 10.52 -1.16 -9.65
N ASP A 162 9.51 -1.92 -9.19
CA ASP A 162 8.58 -2.67 -10.05
C ASP A 162 7.33 -1.82 -10.37
N CYS A 163 7.55 -0.63 -10.93
CA CYS A 163 6.54 0.36 -11.39
C CYS A 163 7.23 1.56 -12.08
N SER A 164 6.48 2.61 -12.44
CA SER A 164 7.00 3.89 -12.99
C SER A 164 8.16 4.49 -12.20
N ALA A 165 8.19 4.31 -10.88
CA ALA A 165 9.30 4.81 -10.07
C ALA A 165 10.63 4.14 -10.44
N GLY A 166 10.62 2.86 -10.82
CA GLY A 166 11.80 2.13 -11.30
C GLY A 166 12.40 2.75 -12.55
N PHE A 167 11.57 3.16 -13.51
CA PHE A 167 12.01 3.81 -14.74
C PHE A 167 12.68 5.15 -14.46
N GLY A 168 12.09 5.96 -13.58
CA GLY A 168 12.69 7.21 -13.11
C GLY A 168 14.02 7.00 -12.39
N LEU A 169 14.11 5.99 -11.52
CA LEU A 169 15.32 5.65 -10.79
C LEU A 169 16.43 5.12 -11.70
N ILE A 170 16.11 4.31 -12.72
CA ILE A 170 17.08 3.86 -13.72
C ILE A 170 17.60 5.05 -14.52
N ALA A 171 16.73 5.99 -14.93
CA ALA A 171 17.16 7.21 -15.61
C ALA A 171 18.12 8.05 -14.75
N HIS A 172 17.79 8.23 -13.46
CA HIS A 172 18.66 8.90 -12.48
C HIS A 172 20.04 8.23 -12.38
N GLN A 173 20.07 6.91 -12.18
CA GLN A 173 21.31 6.17 -12.00
C GLN A 173 22.16 6.16 -13.27
N HIS A 174 21.54 5.96 -14.43
CA HIS A 174 22.23 5.96 -15.72
C HIS A 174 22.88 7.32 -16.00
N LYS A 175 22.15 8.41 -15.78
CA LYS A 175 22.66 9.79 -15.95
C LYS A 175 23.85 10.09 -15.04
N ARG A 176 23.85 9.59 -13.81
CA ARG A 176 24.92 9.78 -12.81
C ARG A 176 26.16 8.90 -13.05
N GLY A 177 26.03 7.83 -13.81
CA GLY A 177 27.14 6.94 -14.16
C GLY A 177 27.82 6.33 -12.93
N LYS A 178 29.07 6.74 -12.63
CA LYS A 178 29.87 6.23 -11.51
C LYS A 178 29.76 7.06 -10.23
N GLU A 179 29.00 8.16 -10.25
CA GLU A 179 28.81 9.00 -9.08
C GLU A 179 27.92 8.32 -8.03
N LYS A 180 27.89 8.88 -6.82
CA LYS A 180 26.91 8.45 -5.81
C LYS A 180 25.50 8.76 -6.30
N VAL A 181 24.60 7.80 -6.12
CA VAL A 181 23.21 7.85 -6.56
C VAL A 181 22.23 7.68 -5.40
N VAL A 182 21.00 8.08 -5.64
CA VAL A 182 19.85 7.59 -4.87
C VAL A 182 19.62 6.12 -5.23
N SER A 183 19.45 5.30 -4.21
CA SER A 183 19.02 3.90 -4.33
C SER A 183 17.91 3.60 -3.34
N ILE A 184 17.21 2.49 -3.57
CA ILE A 184 16.13 2.03 -2.69
C ILE A 184 16.61 0.85 -1.86
N ASP A 185 16.41 0.93 -0.55
CA ASP A 185 16.77 -0.07 0.45
C ASP A 185 15.49 -0.74 0.98
N SER A 186 15.14 -1.88 0.39
CA SER A 186 13.96 -2.66 0.79
C SER A 186 14.13 -3.36 2.15
N ALA A 187 15.36 -3.58 2.61
CA ALA A 187 15.60 -4.10 3.95
C ALA A 187 15.26 -3.04 5.00
N ARG A 188 15.54 -1.76 4.71
CA ARG A 188 15.11 -0.64 5.57
C ARG A 188 13.59 -0.52 5.63
N ASP A 189 12.86 -0.72 4.55
CA ASP A 189 11.39 -0.78 4.61
C ASP A 189 10.91 -1.83 5.61
N PHE A 190 11.54 -3.01 5.59
CA PHE A 190 11.15 -4.11 6.46
C PHE A 190 11.49 -3.83 7.92
N LEU A 191 12.66 -3.24 8.19
CA LEU A 191 13.05 -2.78 9.52
C LEU A 191 12.11 -1.69 10.06
N GLU A 192 11.78 -0.69 9.25
CA GLU A 192 10.90 0.42 9.64
C GLU A 192 9.48 -0.07 9.94
N LEU A 193 8.91 -0.95 9.11
CA LEU A 193 7.59 -1.55 9.39
C LEU A 193 7.63 -2.46 10.63
N THR A 194 8.74 -3.17 10.87
CA THR A 194 8.94 -3.97 12.08
C THR A 194 8.99 -3.10 13.33
N ARG A 195 9.65 -1.93 13.29
CA ARG A 195 9.62 -0.95 14.38
C ARG A 195 8.20 -0.48 14.69
N ILE A 196 7.37 -0.24 13.66
CA ILE A 196 5.95 0.08 13.86
C ILE A 196 5.23 -1.06 14.59
N LYS A 197 5.49 -2.33 14.24
CA LYS A 197 4.89 -3.47 14.94
C LYS A 197 5.28 -3.50 16.42
N VAL A 198 6.56 -3.28 16.73
CA VAL A 198 7.06 -3.26 18.13
C VAL A 198 6.39 -2.14 18.91
N GLU A 199 6.40 -0.92 18.36
CA GLU A 199 5.77 0.26 18.99
C GLU A 199 4.26 0.11 19.16
N ALA A 200 3.57 -0.45 18.17
CA ALA A 200 2.14 -0.69 18.23
C ALA A 200 1.76 -1.75 19.28
N GLY A 201 2.61 -2.74 19.52
CA GLY A 201 2.28 -3.95 20.25
C GLY A 201 1.23 -4.79 19.52
N GLN A 202 -0.04 -4.40 19.63
CA GLN A 202 -1.16 -5.07 18.94
C GLN A 202 -1.39 -4.49 17.55
N THR A 203 -1.54 -5.37 16.57
CA THR A 203 -1.78 -4.98 15.18
C THR A 203 -2.84 -5.82 14.51
N GLY A 204 -3.59 -5.21 13.59
CA GLY A 204 -4.56 -5.86 12.72
C GLY A 204 -4.21 -5.68 11.25
N LEU A 205 -4.52 -6.67 10.43
CA LEU A 205 -4.27 -6.67 8.99
C LEU A 205 -5.58 -6.58 8.20
N VAL A 206 -5.67 -5.62 7.29
CA VAL A 206 -6.73 -5.55 6.28
C VAL A 206 -6.06 -5.71 4.92
N MET A 207 -6.22 -6.87 4.29
CA MET A 207 -5.50 -7.24 3.08
C MET A 207 -6.45 -7.30 1.89
N ILE A 208 -6.18 -6.47 0.87
CA ILE A 208 -6.90 -6.46 -0.39
C ILE A 208 -5.98 -7.04 -1.46
N GLY A 209 -6.31 -8.24 -1.94
CA GLY A 209 -5.47 -9.03 -2.83
C GLY A 209 -4.49 -9.93 -2.06
N GLY A 210 -3.24 -9.98 -2.53
CA GLY A 210 -2.20 -10.87 -2.03
C GLY A 210 -0.80 -10.33 -2.32
N GLY A 211 0.10 -11.19 -2.82
CA GLY A 211 1.44 -10.81 -3.24
C GLY A 211 2.32 -10.24 -2.14
N VAL A 212 3.26 -9.38 -2.53
CA VAL A 212 4.23 -8.75 -1.63
C VAL A 212 3.55 -8.00 -0.48
N PRO A 213 2.52 -7.15 -0.69
CA PRO A 213 1.89 -6.42 0.42
C PRO A 213 1.35 -7.30 1.54
N LYS A 214 0.74 -8.44 1.20
CA LYS A 214 0.25 -9.42 2.18
C LYS A 214 1.41 -10.03 2.96
N ASN A 215 2.35 -10.66 2.26
CA ASN A 215 3.40 -11.42 2.94
C ASN A 215 4.34 -10.52 3.74
N PHE A 216 4.72 -9.37 3.18
CA PHE A 216 5.61 -8.41 3.82
C PHE A 216 5.04 -7.87 5.12
N ALA A 217 3.75 -7.55 5.16
CA ALA A 217 3.09 -7.08 6.38
C ALA A 217 2.95 -8.18 7.44
N GLN A 218 2.75 -9.43 7.05
CA GLN A 218 2.65 -10.56 7.99
C GLN A 218 4.01 -10.94 8.59
N ASP A 219 5.09 -10.86 7.81
CA ASP A 219 6.43 -11.30 8.22
C ASP A 219 7.06 -10.41 9.29
N ILE A 220 6.54 -9.21 9.54
CA ILE A 220 7.10 -8.32 10.56
C ILE A 220 6.98 -8.86 11.99
N VAL A 221 6.06 -9.81 12.24
CA VAL A 221 6.02 -10.53 13.52
C VAL A 221 7.25 -11.43 13.66
N VAL A 222 7.57 -12.20 12.61
CA VAL A 222 8.76 -13.05 12.60
C VAL A 222 10.04 -12.19 12.65
N ALA A 223 10.04 -11.05 11.96
CA ALA A 223 11.16 -10.11 12.00
C ALA A 223 11.38 -9.53 13.41
N ALA A 224 10.32 -9.12 14.10
CA ALA A 224 10.43 -8.62 15.48
C ALA A 224 10.90 -9.73 16.45
N ASP A 225 10.52 -10.99 16.23
CA ASP A 225 11.04 -12.12 17.00
C ASP A 225 12.55 -12.34 16.75
N ILE A 226 13.01 -12.25 15.51
CA ILE A 226 14.45 -12.28 15.17
C ILE A 226 15.22 -11.16 15.89
N LEU A 227 14.59 -9.99 16.04
CA LEU A 227 15.14 -8.85 16.78
C LEU A 227 15.01 -9.01 18.31
N LYS A 228 14.44 -10.12 18.81
CA LYS A 228 14.24 -10.46 20.23
C LYS A 228 13.29 -9.52 20.97
N GLU A 229 12.35 -8.92 20.24
CA GLU A 229 11.31 -8.03 20.78
C GLU A 229 10.11 -8.79 21.36
N ASN A 230 10.08 -10.13 21.23
CA ASN A 230 9.00 -11.02 21.68
C ASN A 230 7.59 -10.53 21.27
N PRO A 231 7.34 -10.31 19.96
CA PRO A 231 6.09 -9.72 19.49
C PRO A 231 4.92 -10.69 19.65
N SER A 232 3.72 -10.15 19.89
CA SER A 232 2.50 -10.93 19.68
C SER A 232 2.20 -11.06 18.19
N MET A 233 1.49 -12.13 17.80
CA MET A 233 0.90 -12.26 16.48
C MET A 233 -0.03 -11.08 16.13
N HIS A 234 -0.35 -10.91 14.85
CA HIS A 234 -1.43 -10.02 14.44
C HIS A 234 -2.75 -10.53 15.01
N ARG A 235 -3.39 -9.74 15.88
CA ARG A 235 -4.60 -10.13 16.63
C ARG A 235 -5.83 -10.26 15.73
N TYR A 236 -5.86 -9.48 14.66
CA TYR A 236 -6.97 -9.44 13.72
C TYR A 236 -6.45 -9.55 12.29
N ALA A 237 -7.14 -10.29 11.44
CA ALA A 237 -6.77 -10.38 10.03
C ALA A 237 -7.99 -10.57 9.12
N ILE A 238 -8.06 -9.79 8.06
CA ILE A 238 -9.06 -9.93 7.00
C ILE A 238 -8.32 -9.97 5.68
N GLN A 239 -8.68 -10.92 4.81
CA GLN A 239 -8.21 -10.92 3.42
C GLN A 239 -9.40 -10.96 2.47
N ILE A 240 -9.47 -9.99 1.54
CA ILE A 240 -10.33 -10.06 0.35
C ILE A 240 -9.47 -10.48 -0.82
N THR A 241 -9.77 -11.62 -1.44
CA THR A 241 -8.94 -12.17 -2.52
C THR A 241 -9.74 -12.99 -3.52
N VAL A 242 -9.21 -13.13 -4.73
CA VAL A 242 -9.67 -14.11 -5.73
C VAL A 242 -8.66 -15.26 -5.90
N ALA A 243 -7.52 -15.20 -5.20
CA ALA A 243 -6.48 -16.22 -5.27
C ALA A 243 -6.96 -17.52 -4.61
N ASP A 244 -6.62 -18.64 -5.25
CA ASP A 244 -6.95 -19.99 -4.81
C ASP A 244 -5.76 -20.59 -4.04
N GLU A 245 -6.03 -21.46 -3.07
CA GLU A 245 -4.98 -22.07 -2.25
C GLU A 245 -4.22 -23.19 -2.99
N ARG A 246 -4.79 -23.78 -4.04
CA ARG A 246 -4.29 -24.99 -4.69
C ARG A 246 -2.94 -24.82 -5.41
N ASP A 247 -2.59 -23.59 -5.80
CA ASP A 247 -1.30 -23.32 -6.45
C ASP A 247 -0.15 -23.18 -5.43
N GLY A 248 -0.44 -23.20 -4.13
CA GLY A 248 0.55 -23.04 -3.06
C GLY A 248 1.17 -21.64 -3.01
N ALA A 249 0.58 -20.65 -3.69
CA ALA A 249 1.11 -19.30 -3.74
C ALA A 249 0.77 -18.49 -2.49
N LEU A 250 1.66 -17.57 -2.12
CA LEU A 250 1.47 -16.65 -0.98
C LEU A 250 0.18 -15.83 -1.07
N SER A 251 -0.30 -15.53 -2.29
CA SER A 251 -1.55 -14.80 -2.48
C SER A 251 -2.78 -15.57 -2.00
N GLY A 252 -2.81 -16.89 -2.24
CA GLY A 252 -3.90 -17.80 -1.88
C GLY A 252 -3.77 -18.46 -0.51
N SER A 253 -2.57 -18.41 0.11
CA SER A 253 -2.32 -19.01 1.43
C SER A 253 -3.35 -18.54 2.47
N THR A 254 -3.86 -19.48 3.26
CA THR A 254 -4.93 -19.15 4.22
C THR A 254 -4.38 -18.44 5.46
N LEU A 255 -5.23 -17.70 6.17
CA LEU A 255 -4.83 -17.12 7.46
C LEU A 255 -4.53 -18.20 8.52
N LYS A 256 -5.14 -19.39 8.39
CA LYS A 256 -4.81 -20.57 9.19
C LYS A 256 -3.40 -21.10 8.92
N GLU A 257 -2.97 -21.08 7.66
CA GLU A 257 -1.58 -21.38 7.32
C GLU A 257 -0.66 -20.36 7.97
N ALA A 258 -0.96 -19.06 7.86
CA ALA A 258 -0.18 -17.98 8.47
C ALA A 258 -0.06 -18.12 10.01
N HIS A 259 -1.07 -18.68 10.67
CA HIS A 259 -1.01 -19.00 12.10
C HIS A 259 0.10 -20.01 12.44
N SER A 260 0.31 -21.05 11.62
CA SER A 260 1.38 -22.03 11.85
C SER A 260 2.79 -21.43 11.77
N TRP A 261 2.93 -20.27 11.12
CA TRP A 261 4.16 -19.50 11.02
C TRP A 261 4.33 -18.47 12.14
N GLY A 262 3.39 -18.40 13.09
CA GLY A 262 3.41 -17.40 14.15
C GLY A 262 3.16 -15.98 13.65
N LYS A 263 2.45 -15.81 12.52
CA LYS A 263 2.19 -14.48 11.92
C LYS A 263 0.87 -13.89 12.41
N VAL A 264 -0.20 -14.69 12.35
CA VAL A 264 -1.58 -14.25 12.57
C VAL A 264 -2.26 -15.10 13.63
N ASP A 265 -2.92 -14.46 14.59
CA ASP A 265 -3.74 -15.13 15.60
C ASP A 265 -5.03 -15.67 14.95
N ASP A 266 -5.49 -16.85 15.36
CA ASP A 266 -6.62 -17.55 14.74
C ASP A 266 -8.00 -17.17 15.32
N VAL A 267 -8.05 -16.32 16.34
CA VAL A 267 -9.30 -15.94 17.01
C VAL A 267 -10.16 -14.99 16.16
N TYR A 268 -9.55 -14.00 15.51
CA TYR A 268 -10.26 -12.99 14.71
C TYR A 268 -9.73 -12.89 13.28
N GLU A 269 -9.84 -13.98 12.54
CA GLU A 269 -9.44 -14.08 11.13
C GLU A 269 -10.65 -14.28 10.20
N GLN A 270 -10.58 -13.72 8.98
CA GLN A 270 -11.56 -14.04 7.94
C GLN A 270 -11.00 -13.89 6.52
N MET A 271 -11.02 -14.99 5.77
CA MET A 271 -10.88 -15.00 4.30
C MET A 271 -12.22 -14.69 3.62
N VAL A 272 -12.22 -13.75 2.67
CA VAL A 272 -13.35 -13.40 1.81
C VAL A 272 -12.93 -13.62 0.36
N TYR A 273 -13.44 -14.69 -0.25
CA TYR A 273 -13.15 -15.02 -1.63
C TYR A 273 -14.10 -14.23 -2.56
N ALA A 274 -13.71 -13.03 -2.93
CA ALA A 274 -14.51 -12.10 -3.72
C ALA A 274 -13.62 -11.09 -4.46
N GLU A 275 -14.15 -10.52 -5.54
CA GLU A 275 -13.51 -9.40 -6.21
C GLU A 275 -13.49 -8.16 -5.30
N ALA A 276 -12.33 -7.50 -5.22
CA ALA A 276 -12.14 -6.34 -4.36
C ALA A 276 -13.07 -5.17 -4.72
N THR A 277 -13.37 -4.94 -6.00
CA THR A 277 -14.21 -3.81 -6.45
C THR A 277 -15.65 -3.90 -5.94
N ILE A 278 -16.10 -5.11 -5.58
CA ILE A 278 -17.43 -5.36 -5.01
C ILE A 278 -17.33 -5.38 -3.47
N ALA A 279 -16.40 -6.16 -2.93
CA ALA A 279 -16.35 -6.42 -1.50
C ALA A 279 -15.75 -5.27 -0.68
N PHE A 280 -14.72 -4.59 -1.19
CA PHE A 280 -14.00 -3.57 -0.43
C PHE A 280 -14.83 -2.30 -0.19
N PRO A 281 -15.58 -1.74 -1.15
CA PRO A 281 -16.47 -0.60 -0.89
C PRO A 281 -17.51 -0.90 0.20
N LEU A 282 -18.07 -2.11 0.22
CA LEU A 282 -19.03 -2.52 1.25
C LEU A 282 -18.36 -2.61 2.63
N LEU A 283 -17.15 -3.17 2.69
CA LEU A 283 -16.36 -3.24 3.91
C LEU A 283 -16.02 -1.83 4.46
N ALA A 284 -15.50 -0.95 3.61
CA ALA A 284 -15.12 0.41 3.98
C ALA A 284 -16.33 1.26 4.38
N SER A 285 -17.44 1.17 3.62
CA SER A 285 -18.68 1.87 3.93
C SER A 285 -19.28 1.41 5.26
N TYR A 286 -19.25 0.10 5.54
CA TYR A 286 -19.74 -0.43 6.81
C TYR A 286 -19.03 0.23 8.01
N VAL A 287 -17.70 0.17 8.07
CA VAL A 287 -16.94 0.72 9.21
C VAL A 287 -17.03 2.24 9.30
N TYR A 288 -17.11 2.93 8.15
CA TYR A 288 -17.34 4.38 8.13
C TYR A 288 -18.67 4.75 8.81
N HIS A 289 -19.76 4.08 8.46
CA HIS A 289 -21.10 4.37 9.00
C HIS A 289 -21.30 3.88 10.43
N ARG A 290 -20.54 2.86 10.88
CA ARG A 290 -20.53 2.45 12.29
C ARG A 290 -19.93 3.52 13.20
N GLY A 291 -18.95 4.27 12.72
CA GLY A 291 -18.44 5.47 13.39
C GLY A 291 -17.45 5.22 14.52
N GLY A 292 -16.99 3.98 14.75
CA GLY A 292 -15.98 3.68 15.79
C GLY A 292 -14.68 4.47 15.64
N TRP A 293 -14.36 4.88 14.41
CA TRP A 293 -13.19 5.68 14.06
C TRP A 293 -13.17 7.09 14.68
N LYS A 294 -14.33 7.59 15.13
CA LYS A 294 -14.43 8.90 15.79
C LYS A 294 -13.65 8.93 17.11
N GLU A 295 -13.63 7.81 17.81
CA GLU A 295 -12.93 7.65 19.10
C GLU A 295 -11.44 7.33 18.94
N ARG A 296 -11.00 6.90 17.75
CA ARG A 296 -9.59 6.57 17.48
C ARG A 296 -8.71 7.82 17.53
N LYS A 297 -7.54 7.70 18.14
CA LYS A 297 -6.48 8.72 18.10
C LYS A 297 -5.53 8.47 16.92
N PRO A 298 -4.98 9.52 16.29
CA PRO A 298 -3.96 9.34 15.25
C PRO A 298 -2.69 8.71 15.84
N LYS A 299 -2.07 7.78 15.11
CA LYS A 299 -0.81 7.12 15.51
C LYS A 299 0.44 7.81 14.97
N ALA A 300 0.35 8.48 13.81
CA ALA A 300 1.43 9.29 13.22
C ALA A 300 2.79 8.56 13.06
N TYR A 301 2.77 7.28 12.68
CA TYR A 301 3.98 6.45 12.60
C TYR A 301 5.07 6.98 11.67
N ALA A 302 4.71 7.80 10.66
CA ALA A 302 5.72 8.40 9.80
C ALA A 302 6.63 9.38 10.56
N ASP A 303 6.14 10.03 11.62
CA ASP A 303 6.93 10.97 12.43
C ASP A 303 7.84 10.22 13.40
N ILE A 304 7.33 9.15 14.03
CA ILE A 304 8.10 8.28 14.93
C ILE A 304 9.33 7.69 14.23
N LEU A 305 9.19 7.29 12.97
CA LEU A 305 10.30 6.74 12.17
C LEU A 305 11.37 7.78 11.78
N GLU A 306 11.11 9.06 12.01
CA GLU A 306 12.05 10.15 11.73
C GLU A 306 12.77 10.63 12.97
N GLU A 307 12.11 10.59 14.14
CA GLU A 307 12.72 10.91 15.42
C GLU A 307 13.83 9.91 15.81
N GLY A 308 13.70 8.64 15.40
CA GLY A 308 14.73 7.60 15.62
C GLY A 308 15.97 7.68 14.72
N ARG A 309 16.34 8.87 14.23
CA ARG A 309 17.46 9.12 13.30
C ARG A 309 18.66 9.86 13.91
N GLU A 310 18.63 10.12 15.22
CA GLU A 310 19.79 10.63 15.97
C GLU A 310 20.84 9.55 16.24
#